data_AF-A0A0C2V1M4-F1
#
_entry.id   AF-A0A0C2V1M4-F1
#
_cell.length_a   1.000
_cell.length_b   1.000
_cell.length_c   1.000
_cell.angle_alpha   90.00
_cell.angle_beta   90.00
_cell.angle_gamma   90.00
#
_symmetry.space_group_name_H-M   'P 1'
#
loop_
_entity.id
_entity.type
_entity.pdbx_description
1 polymer ?
#
loop_
_entity_poly.entity_id
_entity_poly.type
_entity_poly.pdbx_seq_one_letter_code
_entity_poly.pdbx_strand_id
1 'polypeptide(L)'
;MSAVEQCLRLTKAIYSVLLNGKKESREEWINQVNALFDEREELFPQISEPFSPEEREMGNQIISLNSRIQELLATNHLHLQDEMSSLRSKKTNMKKYINPYDQVNRDGTFYDKRN
;
A
#
# COMPACT_ATOMS: atom_id res chain seq x y z
N MET A 1 25.49 -13.53 16.56
CA MET A 1 24.14 -12.93 16.53
C MET A 1 23.14 -14.05 16.58
N SER A 2 22.18 -14.01 17.50
CA SER A 2 21.08 -14.98 17.57
C SER A 2 20.13 -14.83 16.37
N ALA A 3 19.43 -15.90 15.98
CA ALA A 3 18.36 -15.83 14.98
C ALA A 3 17.27 -14.84 15.38
N VAL A 4 16.96 -14.74 16.69
CA VAL A 4 15.98 -13.80 17.25
C VAL A 4 16.45 -12.35 17.08
N GLU A 5 17.73 -12.09 17.33
CA GLU A 5 18.34 -10.77 17.17
C GLU A 5 18.32 -10.31 15.70
N GLN A 6 18.62 -11.22 14.78
CA GLN A 6 18.55 -10.94 13.34
C GLN A 6 17.12 -10.68 12.87
N CYS A 7 16.16 -11.46 13.38
CA CYS A 7 14.74 -11.25 13.10
C CYS A 7 14.26 -9.88 13.63
N LEU A 8 14.70 -9.47 14.81
CA LEU A 8 14.40 -8.13 15.35
C LEU A 8 15.01 -7.02 14.49
N ARG A 9 16.25 -7.20 14.02
CA ARG A 9 16.91 -6.25 13.11
C ARG A 9 16.11 -6.07 11.81
N LEU A 10 15.71 -7.16 11.18
CA LEU A 10 14.92 -7.14 9.94
C LEU A 10 13.53 -6.54 10.18
N THR A 11 12.88 -6.88 11.31
CA THR A 11 11.60 -6.29 11.69
C THR A 11 11.70 -4.77 11.83
N LYS A 12 12.78 -4.26 12.45
CA LYS A 12 13.05 -2.81 12.54
C LYS A 12 13.32 -2.18 11.17
N ALA A 13 14.03 -2.88 10.28
CA ALA A 13 14.29 -2.42 8.91
C ALA A 13 12.98 -2.29 8.11
N ILE A 14 12.13 -3.31 8.13
CA ILE A 14 10.79 -3.29 7.50
C ILE A 14 9.98 -2.11 8.03
N TYR A 15 9.92 -1.96 9.36
CA TYR A 15 9.19 -0.87 9.98
C TYR A 15 9.70 0.51 9.51
N SER A 16 11.02 0.70 9.44
CA SER A 16 11.64 1.94 8.95
C SER A 16 11.31 2.23 7.49
N VAL A 17 11.39 1.23 6.61
CA VAL A 17 11.07 1.39 5.17
C VAL A 17 9.59 1.74 4.97
N LEU A 18 8.69 1.11 5.75
CA LEU A 18 7.26 1.42 5.70
C LEU A 18 6.92 2.80 6.26
N LEU A 19 7.60 3.22 7.33
CA LEU A 19 7.37 4.52 7.97
C LEU A 19 7.88 5.68 7.12
N ASN A 20 9.04 5.53 6.48
CA ASN A 20 9.64 6.58 5.64
C ASN A 20 8.93 6.76 4.30
N GLY A 21 8.10 5.80 3.89
CA GLY A 21 7.38 5.83 2.62
C GLY A 21 8.28 5.67 1.39
N LYS A 22 7.70 5.88 0.20
CA LYS A 22 8.37 5.70 -1.10
C LYS A 22 9.33 6.86 -1.38
N LYS A 23 10.64 6.64 -1.20
CA LYS A 23 11.68 7.58 -1.69
C LYS A 23 12.12 7.28 -3.12
N GLU A 24 11.96 6.03 -3.53
CA GLU A 24 12.25 5.47 -4.85
C GLU A 24 10.97 5.20 -5.64
N SER A 25 11.07 4.63 -6.85
CA SER A 25 9.87 4.27 -7.61
C SER A 25 9.02 3.26 -6.83
N ARG A 26 7.72 3.24 -7.12
CA ARG A 26 6.79 2.33 -6.43
C ARG A 26 7.22 0.86 -6.55
N GLU A 27 7.72 0.46 -7.71
CA GLU A 27 8.14 -0.92 -7.98
C GLU A 27 9.39 -1.29 -7.18
N GLU A 28 10.39 -0.41 -7.18
CA GLU A 28 11.62 -0.61 -6.40
C GLU A 28 11.32 -0.68 -4.89
N TRP A 29 10.46 0.20 -4.38
CA TRP A 29 10.05 0.19 -2.98
C TRP A 29 9.32 -1.10 -2.59
N ILE A 30 8.42 -1.60 -3.46
CA ILE A 30 7.74 -2.88 -3.23
C ILE A 30 8.74 -4.03 -3.19
N ASN A 31 9.69 -4.06 -4.15
CA ASN A 31 10.71 -5.09 -4.21
C ASN A 31 11.61 -5.07 -2.97
N GLN A 32 12.01 -3.89 -2.52
CA GLN A 32 12.81 -3.72 -1.30
C GLN A 32 12.07 -4.25 -0.06
N VAL A 33 10.79 -3.88 0.10
CA VAL A 33 9.98 -4.35 1.24
C VAL A 33 9.81 -5.86 1.20
N ASN A 34 9.51 -6.44 0.03
CA ASN A 34 9.35 -7.89 -0.13
C ASN A 34 10.64 -8.64 0.19
N ALA A 35 11.79 -8.18 -0.33
CA ALA A 35 13.08 -8.81 -0.05
C ALA A 35 13.38 -8.85 1.46
N LEU A 36 13.03 -7.81 2.21
CA LEU A 36 13.19 -7.79 3.67
C LEU A 36 12.25 -8.77 4.39
N PHE A 37 11.03 -8.99 3.87
CA PHE A 37 10.12 -10.00 4.39
C PHE A 37 10.62 -11.41 4.10
N ASP A 38 11.11 -11.67 2.89
CA ASP A 38 11.67 -12.96 2.49
C ASP A 38 12.89 -13.31 3.36
N GLU A 39 13.83 -12.38 3.53
CA GLU A 39 15.00 -12.56 4.42
C GLU A 39 14.58 -12.84 5.87
N ARG A 40 13.49 -12.23 6.34
CA ARG A 40 12.97 -12.46 7.69
C ARG A 40 12.35 -13.86 7.81
N GLU A 41 11.64 -14.34 6.80
CA GLU A 41 10.96 -15.63 6.80
C GLU A 41 11.98 -16.79 6.86
N GLU A 42 13.12 -16.65 6.20
CA GLU A 42 14.22 -17.62 6.25
C GLU A 42 14.80 -17.84 7.66
N LEU A 43 14.60 -16.89 8.58
CA LEU A 43 15.06 -16.99 9.96
C LEU A 43 14.08 -17.77 10.86
N PHE A 44 12.81 -17.93 10.48
CA PHE A 44 11.81 -18.59 11.34
C PHE A 44 12.17 -20.04 11.70
N PRO A 45 12.70 -20.89 10.80
CA PRO A 45 13.12 -22.24 11.15
C PRO A 45 14.26 -22.28 12.18
N GLN A 46 15.02 -21.19 12.31
CA GLN A 46 16.17 -21.08 13.22
C GLN A 46 15.79 -20.54 14.59
N ILE A 47 14.56 -20.05 14.76
CA ILE A 47 14.03 -19.57 16.04
C ILE A 47 13.38 -20.75 16.75
N SER A 48 14.16 -21.46 17.58
CA SER A 48 13.65 -22.56 18.40
C SER A 48 13.99 -22.36 19.87
N GLU A 49 13.20 -22.99 20.73
CA GLU A 49 13.47 -23.07 22.16
C GLU A 49 14.75 -23.89 22.46
N PRO A 50 15.42 -23.65 23.60
CA PRO A 50 15.07 -22.72 24.69
C PRO A 50 15.58 -21.28 24.46
N PHE A 51 14.74 -20.28 24.78
CA PHE A 51 15.10 -18.87 24.67
C PHE A 51 15.72 -18.29 25.94
N SER A 52 16.74 -17.45 25.77
CA SER A 52 17.30 -16.65 26.86
C SER A 52 16.32 -15.54 27.31
N PRO A 53 16.48 -14.96 28.52
CA PRO A 53 15.69 -13.81 28.95
C PRO A 53 15.76 -12.63 27.96
N GLU A 54 16.92 -12.38 27.38
CA GLU A 54 17.16 -11.34 26.38
C GLU A 54 16.40 -11.64 25.08
N GLU A 55 16.41 -12.89 24.62
CA GLU A 55 15.67 -13.30 23.42
C GLU A 55 14.16 -13.20 23.60
N ARG A 56 13.64 -13.47 24.81
CA ARG A 56 12.22 -13.24 25.13
C ARG A 56 11.84 -11.77 25.02
N GLU A 57 12.69 -10.88 25.51
CA GLU A 57 12.48 -9.43 25.38
C GLU A 57 12.53 -8.98 23.92
N MET A 58 13.48 -9.51 23.14
CA MET A 58 13.51 -9.27 21.69
C MET A 58 12.25 -9.80 21.00
N GLY A 59 11.74 -10.97 21.40
CA GLY A 59 10.48 -11.53 20.92
C GLY A 59 9.29 -10.60 21.18
N ASN A 60 9.18 -10.04 22.38
CA ASN A 60 8.15 -9.06 22.71
C ASN A 60 8.24 -7.82 21.80
N GLN A 61 9.45 -7.30 21.57
CA GLN A 61 9.66 -6.18 20.65
C GLN A 61 9.25 -6.52 19.21
N ILE A 62 9.57 -7.73 18.74
CA ILE A 62 9.16 -8.21 17.42
C ILE A 62 7.64 -8.19 17.31
N ILE A 63 6.92 -8.72 18.30
CA ILE A 63 5.45 -8.76 18.31
C ILE A 63 4.88 -7.34 18.24
N SER A 64 5.36 -6.42 19.08
CA SER A 64 4.89 -5.03 19.07
C SER A 64 5.13 -4.33 17.73
N LEU A 65 6.31 -4.50 17.14
CA LEU A 65 6.63 -3.92 15.83
C LEU A 65 5.81 -4.56 14.71
N ASN A 66 5.52 -5.87 14.79
CA ASN A 66 4.74 -6.57 13.79
C ASN A 66 3.29 -6.04 13.73
N SER A 67 2.67 -5.76 14.88
CA SER A 67 1.36 -5.11 14.92
C SER A 67 1.37 -3.74 14.24
N ARG A 68 2.42 -2.94 14.48
CA ARG A 68 2.56 -1.62 13.86
C ARG A 68 2.82 -1.70 12.35
N ILE A 69 3.59 -2.68 11.91
CA ILE A 69 3.82 -2.97 10.48
C ILE A 69 2.50 -3.32 9.79
N GLN A 70 1.66 -4.16 10.42
CA GLN A 70 0.35 -4.53 9.88
C GLN A 70 -0.56 -3.31 9.71
N GLU A 71 -0.60 -2.40 10.69
CA GLU A 71 -1.34 -1.12 10.57
C GLU A 71 -0.84 -0.29 9.38
N LEU A 72 0.47 -0.11 9.24
CA LEU A 72 1.06 0.67 8.15
C LEU A 72 0.75 0.07 6.77
N LEU A 73 0.80 -1.26 6.64
CA LEU A 73 0.46 -1.95 5.41
C LEU A 73 -1.03 -1.78 5.07
N ALA A 74 -1.92 -1.89 6.06
CA ALA A 74 -3.35 -1.68 5.87
C ALA A 74 -3.66 -0.24 5.42
N THR A 75 -3.04 0.77 6.06
CA THR A 75 -3.16 2.17 5.65
C THR A 75 -2.66 2.40 4.23
N ASN A 76 -1.50 1.85 3.88
CA ASN A 76 -0.96 1.96 2.52
C ASN A 76 -1.88 1.28 1.49
N HIS A 77 -2.45 0.11 1.81
CA HIS A 77 -3.41 -0.56 0.93
C HIS A 77 -4.67 0.27 0.69
N LEU A 78 -5.24 0.86 1.74
CA LEU A 78 -6.40 1.76 1.62
C LEU A 78 -6.10 2.98 0.75
N HIS A 79 -4.92 3.58 0.92
CA HIS A 79 -4.49 4.72 0.10
C HIS A 79 -4.41 4.34 -1.38
N LEU A 80 -3.84 3.17 -1.69
CA LEU A 80 -3.77 2.66 -3.07
C LEU A 80 -5.16 2.43 -3.69
N GLN A 81 -6.13 1.96 -2.91
CA GLN A 81 -7.50 1.76 -3.36
C GLN A 81 -8.21 3.08 -3.68
N ASP A 82 -8.00 4.10 -2.84
CA ASP A 82 -8.56 5.43 -3.05
C ASP A 82 -7.93 6.11 -4.27
N GLU A 83 -6.61 6.01 -4.45
CA GLU A 83 -5.91 6.49 -5.65
C GLU A 83 -6.51 5.89 -6.93
N MET A 84 -6.75 4.58 -6.97
CA MET A 84 -7.39 3.95 -8.13
C MET A 84 -8.81 4.47 -8.38
N SER A 85 -9.57 4.71 -7.32
CA SER A 85 -10.95 5.22 -7.40
C SER A 85 -10.98 6.66 -7.91
N SER A 86 -10.08 7.51 -7.42
CA SER A 86 -9.93 8.89 -7.86
C SER A 86 -9.48 9.00 -9.33
N LEU A 87 -8.57 8.12 -9.80
CA LEU A 87 -8.17 8.05 -11.21
C LEU A 87 -9.33 7.67 -12.13
N ARG A 88 -10.17 6.70 -11.73
CA ARG A 88 -11.39 6.35 -12.48
C ARG A 88 -12.36 7.52 -12.53
N SER A 89 -12.59 8.20 -11.41
CA SER A 89 -13.46 9.37 -11.33
C SER A 89 -12.96 10.55 -12.18
N LYS A 90 -11.64 10.81 -12.18
CA LYS A 90 -11.02 11.82 -13.06
C LYS A 90 -11.20 11.47 -14.53
N LYS A 91 -11.00 10.20 -14.93
CA LYS A 91 -11.23 9.74 -16.30
C LYS A 91 -12.70 9.89 -16.73
N THR A 92 -13.65 9.61 -15.84
CA THR A 92 -15.09 9.78 -16.09
C THR A 92 -15.48 11.25 -16.20
N ASN A 93 -14.97 12.12 -15.32
CA ASN A 93 -15.24 13.55 -15.36
C ASN A 93 -14.63 14.22 -16.60
N MET A 94 -13.42 13.82 -17.02
CA MET A 94 -12.80 14.35 -18.24
C MET A 94 -13.59 13.96 -19.50
N LYS A 95 -14.15 12.74 -19.56
CA LYS A 95 -15.06 12.33 -20.64
C LYS A 95 -16.37 13.12 -20.67
N LYS A 96 -16.92 13.51 -19.51
CA LYS A 96 -18.12 14.36 -19.42
C LYS A 96 -17.87 15.79 -19.93
N TYR A 97 -16.65 16.33 -19.75
CA TYR A 97 -16.29 17.66 -20.24
C TYR A 97 -15.97 17.71 -21.74
N ILE A 98 -15.48 16.61 -22.34
CA ILE A 98 -15.13 16.55 -23.77
C ILE A 98 -16.37 16.37 -24.66
N ASN A 99 -17.53 16.02 -24.10
CA ASN A 99 -18.74 15.80 -24.88
C ASN A 99 -19.96 16.65 -24.44
N PRO A 100 -19.93 17.99 -24.56
CA PRO A 100 -21.08 18.84 -24.28
C PRO A 100 -22.20 18.76 -25.34
N TYR A 101 -22.01 18.00 -26.44
CA TYR A 101 -22.88 18.03 -27.61
C TYR A 101 -23.44 16.66 -28.07
N ASP A 102 -23.08 15.53 -27.45
CA ASP A 102 -23.70 14.22 -27.81
C ASP A 102 -25.18 14.10 -27.39
N GLN A 103 -25.67 15.01 -26.55
CA GLN A 103 -27.08 15.07 -26.19
C GLN A 103 -27.82 16.21 -26.88
N VAL A 104 -27.37 16.62 -28.07
CA VAL A 104 -28.29 17.26 -29.02
C VAL A 104 -29.23 16.17 -29.52
N ASN A 105 -30.29 15.92 -28.76
CA ASN A 105 -31.49 15.29 -29.27
C ASN A 105 -31.91 16.08 -30.53
N ARG A 106 -31.64 15.52 -31.70
CA ARG A 106 -32.20 15.97 -32.97
C ARG A 106 -33.68 15.61 -32.99
N ASP A 107 -34.49 16.33 -32.23
CA ASP A 107 -35.89 16.51 -32.60
C ASP A 107 -35.99 17.87 -33.29
N GLY A 108 -35.53 17.87 -34.54
CA GLY A 108 -35.68 19.02 -35.42
C GLY A 108 -37.15 19.18 -35.76
N THR A 109 -37.83 20.11 -35.10
CA THR A 109 -39.07 20.67 -35.64
C THR A 109 -39.01 22.19 -35.52
N PHE A 110 -38.59 22.82 -36.62
CA PHE A 110 -38.74 24.24 -36.87
C PHE A 110 -40.09 24.41 -37.57
N TYR A 111 -41.02 25.14 -36.96
CA TYR A 111 -42.12 25.74 -37.71
C TYR A 111 -42.28 27.19 -37.28
N ASP A 112 -41.58 28.04 -38.04
CA ASP A 112 -42.04 29.40 -38.30
C ASP A 112 -43.35 29.30 -39.07
N LYS A 113 -44.41 29.94 -38.55
CA LYS A 113 -45.31 30.75 -39.38
C LYS A 113 -46.16 31.65 -38.51
N ARG A 114 -45.86 32.95 -38.61
CA ARG A 114 -46.78 34.07 -38.41
C ARG A 114 -48.02 33.92 -39.30
N ASN A 115 -49.21 34.01 -38.69
CA ASN A 115 -50.34 34.87 -39.07
C ASN A 115 -51.47 34.70 -38.06
#